data_AF-A0A845Z7S3-F1
#
_entry.id   AF-A0A845Z7S3-F1
#
_cell.length_a   1.000
_cell.length_b   1.000
_cell.length_c   1.000
_cell.angle_alpha   90.00
_cell.angle_beta   90.00
_cell.angle_gamma   90.00
#
_symmetry.space_group_name_H-M   'P 1'
#
loop_
_entity.id
_entity.type
_entity.pdbx_description
1 polymer ?
#
loop_
_entity_poly.entity_id
_entity_poly.type
_entity_poly.pdbx_seq_one_letter_code
_entity_poly.pdbx_strand_id
1 'polypeptide(L)'
;MMKNGKLAASIARIGFYEFRQRLTTKIVSSGGTVVLADQWFPSSKTCHNCGDNHQELKLKDRIFNCPHCGMRIDRDLNAALVLSQYGEINQENRVDCTRIYACL
;
A
#
# COMPACT_ATOMS: atom_id res chain seq x y z
N MET A 1 7.87 5.65 -11.55
CA MET A 1 7.10 4.54 -12.18
C MET A 1 7.05 4.57 -13.72
N MET A 2 7.40 5.68 -14.40
CA MET A 2 7.28 5.77 -15.88
C MET A 2 8.55 5.45 -16.69
N LYS A 3 9.61 4.91 -16.06
CA LYS A 3 10.88 4.64 -16.73
C LYS A 3 10.83 3.44 -17.70
N ASN A 4 9.87 2.52 -17.53
CA ASN A 4 9.76 1.34 -18.38
C ASN A 4 8.77 1.60 -19.53
N GLY A 5 9.27 1.82 -20.75
CA GLY A 5 8.44 2.12 -21.92
C GLY A 5 7.39 1.05 -22.25
N LYS A 6 7.63 -0.22 -21.90
CA LYS A 6 6.66 -1.32 -22.14
C LYS A 6 5.47 -1.29 -21.18
N LEU A 7 5.68 -0.79 -19.95
CA LEU A 7 4.65 -0.78 -18.90
C LEU A 7 4.08 0.61 -18.65
N ALA A 8 4.78 1.67 -19.07
CA ALA A 8 4.41 3.05 -18.78
C ALA A 8 3.01 3.41 -19.29
N ALA A 9 2.66 3.01 -20.53
CA ALA A 9 1.34 3.27 -21.10
C ALA A 9 0.22 2.61 -20.28
N SER A 10 0.40 1.34 -19.90
CA SER A 10 -0.58 0.62 -19.08
C SER A 10 -0.71 1.21 -17.68
N ILE A 11 0.41 1.60 -17.06
CA ILE A 11 0.42 2.24 -15.73
C ILE A 11 -0.27 3.62 -15.79
N ALA A 12 0.00 4.43 -16.83
CA ALA A 12 -0.59 5.75 -16.99
C ALA A 12 -2.12 5.67 -17.15
N ARG A 13 -2.61 4.67 -17.91
CA ARG A 13 -4.05 4.46 -18.14
C ARG A 13 -4.84 4.07 -16.89
N ILE A 14 -4.20 3.55 -15.84
CA ILE A 14 -4.89 3.14 -14.61
C ILE A 14 -5.31 4.36 -13.76
N GLY A 15 -4.60 5.49 -13.86
CA GLY A 15 -5.01 6.71 -13.16
C GLY A 15 -4.89 6.64 -11.63
N PHE A 16 -3.84 6.01 -11.10
CA PHE A 16 -3.64 5.83 -9.64
C PHE A 16 -3.72 7.13 -8.83
N TYR A 17 -3.26 8.26 -9.39
CA TYR A 17 -3.36 9.56 -8.71
C TYR A 17 -4.81 9.98 -8.49
N GLU A 18 -5.64 9.91 -9.54
CA GLU A 18 -7.05 10.27 -9.47
C GLU A 18 -7.83 9.31 -8.57
N PHE A 19 -7.54 8.02 -8.66
CA PHE A 19 -8.14 7.01 -7.79
C PHE A 19 -7.89 7.33 -6.31
N ARG A 20 -6.62 7.61 -5.96
CA ARG A 20 -6.23 8.01 -4.59
C ARG A 20 -6.96 9.29 -4.17
N GLN A 21 -6.98 10.33 -5.00
CA GLN A 21 -7.64 11.59 -4.69
C GLN A 21 -9.13 11.39 -4.39
N ARG A 22 -9.86 10.71 -5.29
CA ARG A 22 -11.30 10.47 -5.12
C ARG A 22 -11.61 9.67 -3.85
N LEU A 23 -10.81 8.64 -3.58
CA LEU A 23 -10.95 7.81 -2.38
C LEU A 23 -10.70 8.62 -1.11
N THR A 24 -9.63 9.42 -1.07
CA THR A 24 -9.33 10.30 0.06
C THR A 24 -10.44 11.30 0.30
N THR A 25 -10.89 12.02 -0.74
CA THR A 25 -11.97 13.00 -0.62
C THR A 25 -13.23 12.37 -0.05
N LYS A 26 -13.62 11.18 -0.52
CA LYS A 26 -14.85 10.51 -0.08
C LYS A 26 -14.76 10.00 1.37
N ILE A 27 -13.62 9.47 1.78
CA ILE A 27 -13.41 9.00 3.16
C ILE A 27 -13.43 10.19 4.11
N VAL A 28 -12.68 11.25 3.78
CA VAL A 28 -12.59 12.46 4.59
C VAL A 28 -13.95 13.16 4.70
N SER A 29 -14.72 13.26 3.61
CA SER A 29 -16.08 13.84 3.66
C SER A 29 -17.03 13.06 4.55
N SER A 30 -16.75 11.78 4.79
CA SER A 30 -17.55 10.91 5.65
C SER A 30 -17.07 10.93 7.13
N GLY A 31 -16.13 11.82 7.48
CA GLY A 31 -15.52 11.89 8.80
C GLY A 31 -14.45 10.82 9.06
N GLY A 32 -14.07 10.05 8.04
CA GLY A 32 -13.03 9.04 8.14
C GLY A 32 -11.62 9.62 8.01
N THR A 33 -10.64 8.74 8.20
CA THR A 33 -9.22 9.09 8.09
C THR A 33 -8.52 8.17 7.11
N VAL A 34 -7.57 8.72 6.34
CA VAL A 34 -6.72 7.96 5.43
C VAL A 34 -5.28 8.01 5.92
N VAL A 35 -4.63 6.85 6.04
CA VAL A 35 -3.18 6.77 6.27
C VAL A 35 -2.52 6.35 4.96
N LEU A 36 -1.58 7.16 4.48
CA LEU A 36 -0.83 6.84 3.27
C LEU A 36 0.48 6.15 3.66
N ALA A 37 0.69 4.95 3.12
CA ALA A 37 1.98 4.29 3.18
C ALA A 37 2.98 4.96 2.22
N ASP A 38 4.25 4.93 2.58
CA ASP A 38 5.33 5.39 1.70
C ASP A 38 5.32 4.61 0.37
N GLN A 39 5.67 5.30 -0.71
CA GLN A 39 5.67 4.71 -2.06
C GLN A 39 6.61 3.49 -2.17
N TRP A 40 7.68 3.44 -1.38
CA TRP A 40 8.69 2.39 -1.40
C TRP A 40 8.54 1.40 -0.25
N PHE A 41 7.46 1.48 0.53
CA PHE A 41 7.19 0.54 1.60
C PHE A 41 6.99 -0.89 1.02
N PRO A 42 7.79 -1.88 1.45
CA PRO A 42 7.84 -3.20 0.80
C PRO A 42 6.71 -4.14 1.23
N SER A 43 5.45 -3.68 1.25
CA SER A 43 4.30 -4.44 1.78
C SER A 43 4.14 -5.84 1.18
N SER A 44 4.36 -5.98 -0.13
CA SER A 44 4.26 -7.28 -0.84
C SER A 44 5.41 -8.25 -0.58
N LYS A 45 6.53 -7.79 0.02
CA LYS A 45 7.70 -8.61 0.36
C LYS A 45 7.86 -8.82 1.86
N THR A 46 7.26 -7.97 2.69
CA THR A 46 7.27 -8.10 4.14
C THR A 46 6.31 -9.19 4.60
N CYS A 47 6.75 -10.06 5.48
CA CYS A 47 5.91 -11.07 6.12
C CYS A 47 5.01 -10.43 7.18
N HIS A 48 3.68 -10.56 7.05
CA HIS A 48 2.76 -10.02 8.07
C HIS A 48 2.87 -10.70 9.44
N ASN A 49 3.42 -11.92 9.50
CA ASN A 49 3.54 -12.72 10.72
C ASN A 49 4.83 -12.42 11.51
N CYS A 50 5.96 -12.26 10.83
CA CYS A 50 7.27 -12.10 11.50
C CYS A 50 8.02 -10.81 11.11
N GLY A 51 7.50 -10.00 10.19
CA GLY A 51 8.12 -8.76 9.75
C GLY A 51 9.32 -8.91 8.82
N ASP A 52 9.79 -10.13 8.56
CA ASP A 52 10.95 -10.38 7.70
C ASP A 52 10.65 -10.04 6.23
N ASN A 53 11.66 -9.55 5.50
CA ASN A 53 11.53 -9.12 4.11
C ASN A 53 12.08 -10.17 3.15
N HIS A 54 11.18 -10.80 2.39
CA HIS A 54 11.55 -11.78 1.37
C HIS A 54 12.09 -11.09 0.10
N GLN A 55 13.41 -10.83 0.09
CA GLN A 55 14.07 -10.08 -0.99
C GLN A 55 13.94 -10.76 -2.37
N GLU A 56 14.00 -12.09 -2.41
CA GLU A 56 14.02 -12.89 -3.64
C GLU A 56 12.65 -13.08 -4.31
N LEU A 57 11.56 -12.62 -3.67
CA LEU A 57 10.20 -12.73 -4.21
C LEU A 57 10.07 -12.00 -5.56
N LYS A 58 9.60 -12.71 -6.59
CA LYS A 58 9.43 -12.18 -7.96
C LYS A 58 7.99 -11.72 -8.18
N LEU A 59 7.81 -10.82 -9.15
CA LEU A 59 6.50 -10.27 -9.49
C LEU A 59 5.47 -11.34 -9.95
N LYS A 60 5.96 -12.45 -10.52
CA LYS A 60 5.11 -13.56 -10.98
C LYS A 60 4.62 -14.48 -9.86
N ASP A 61 5.22 -14.40 -8.67
CA ASP A 61 4.91 -15.29 -7.57
C ASP A 61 3.60 -14.83 -6.91
N ARG A 62 2.57 -15.68 -6.94
CA ARG A 62 1.25 -15.37 -6.35
C ARG A 62 1.12 -15.80 -4.89
N ILE A 63 1.94 -16.77 -4.49
CA ILE A 63 1.96 -17.30 -3.13
C ILE A 63 3.19 -16.73 -2.43
N PHE A 64 2.96 -16.10 -1.29
CA PHE A 64 4.02 -15.68 -0.37
C PHE A 64 4.38 -16.85 0.53
N ASN A 65 5.61 -17.34 0.45
CA ASN A 65 6.18 -18.29 1.40
C ASN A 65 7.31 -17.58 2.16
N CYS A 66 7.14 -17.38 3.46
CA CYS A 66 8.14 -16.71 4.26
C CYS A 66 9.35 -17.65 4.49
N PRO A 67 10.58 -17.26 4.11
CA PRO A 67 11.77 -18.08 4.35
C PRO A 67 12.14 -18.16 5.84
N HIS A 68 11.73 -17.18 6.65
CA HIS A 68 12.08 -17.10 8.07
C HIS A 68 11.11 -17.89 8.96
N CYS A 69 9.80 -17.72 8.80
CA CYS A 69 8.80 -18.36 9.67
C CYS A 69 7.96 -19.45 9.00
N GLY A 70 8.20 -19.75 7.72
CA GLY A 70 7.50 -20.83 6.99
C GLY A 70 6.04 -20.55 6.63
N MET A 71 5.52 -19.36 6.94
CA MET A 71 4.13 -18.99 6.65
C MET A 71 3.86 -18.95 5.14
N ARG A 72 2.72 -19.51 4.73
CA ARG A 72 2.28 -19.61 3.33
C ARG A 72 0.89 -19.00 3.16
N ILE A 73 0.77 -17.99 2.31
CA ILE A 73 -0.48 -17.26 2.09
C ILE A 73 -0.50 -16.65 0.67
N ASP A 74 -1.66 -16.22 0.19
CA ASP A 74 -1.74 -15.36 -0.98
C ASP A 74 -0.93 -14.06 -0.77
N ARG A 75 -0.15 -13.67 -1.77
CA ARG A 75 0.76 -12.52 -1.67
C ARG A 75 0.03 -11.20 -1.52
N ASP A 76 -1.10 -11.03 -2.20
CA ASP A 76 -1.87 -9.78 -2.14
C ASP A 76 -2.61 -9.69 -0.78
N LEU A 77 -3.08 -10.82 -0.25
CA LEU A 77 -3.60 -10.91 1.13
C LEU A 77 -2.51 -10.58 2.17
N ASN A 78 -1.30 -11.12 2.03
CA ASN A 78 -0.18 -10.75 2.89
C ASN A 78 0.10 -9.25 2.86
N ALA A 79 0.15 -8.66 1.66
CA ALA A 79 0.38 -7.23 1.49
C ALA A 79 -0.72 -6.38 2.16
N ALA A 80 -1.99 -6.80 2.07
CA ALA A 80 -3.10 -6.14 2.73
C ALA A 80 -2.98 -6.18 4.26
N LEU A 81 -2.59 -7.32 4.84
CA LEU A 81 -2.36 -7.46 6.28
C LEU A 81 -1.21 -6.57 6.76
N VAL A 82 -0.10 -6.53 6.03
CA VAL A 82 1.01 -5.63 6.33
C VAL A 82 0.59 -4.16 6.26
N LEU A 83 -0.24 -3.77 5.28
CA LEU A 83 -0.76 -2.40 5.17
C LEU A 83 -1.74 -2.05 6.30
N SER A 84 -2.53 -3.02 6.78
CA SER A 84 -3.39 -2.84 7.96
C SER A 84 -2.54 -2.52 9.20
N GLN A 85 -1.52 -3.34 9.46
CA GLN A 85 -0.57 -3.14 10.55
C GLN A 85 0.17 -1.79 10.42
N TYR A 86 0.56 -1.42 9.19
CA TYR A 86 1.20 -0.13 8.92
C TYR A 86 0.30 1.05 9.34
N GLY A 87 -1.01 0.98 9.02
CA GLY A 87 -1.98 2.02 9.35
C GLY A 87 -2.23 2.18 10.85
N GLU A 88 -2.15 1.09 11.62
CA GLU A 88 -2.28 1.10 13.08
C GLU A 88 -1.11 1.85 13.75
N ILE A 89 0.11 1.64 13.23
CA ILE A 89 1.34 2.23 13.77
C ILE A 89 1.52 3.69 13.31
N ASN A 90 1.26 4.01 12.04
CA ASN A 90 1.61 5.29 11.43
C ASN A 90 0.47 6.32 11.49
N GLN A 91 -0.07 6.55 12.69
CA GLN A 91 -1.17 7.51 12.89
C GLN A 91 -0.77 8.97 12.66
N GLU A 92 0.52 9.30 12.61
CA GLU A 92 0.99 10.67 12.34
C GLU A 92 0.83 11.09 10.87
N ASN A 93 0.81 10.12 9.94
CA ASN A 93 0.61 10.30 8.49
C ASN A 93 -0.87 10.35 8.09
N ARG A 94 -1.76 10.72 9.03
CA ARG A 94 -3.19 10.81 8.79
C ARG A 94 -3.53 12.03 7.93
N VAL A 95 -4.27 11.76 6.86
CA VAL A 95 -5.02 12.72 6.08
C VAL A 95 -6.46 12.66 6.58
N ASP A 96 -6.90 13.73 7.22
CA ASP A 96 -8.24 13.88 7.79
C ASP A 96 -8.92 15.16 7.27
N CYS A 97 -10.15 15.38 7.74
CA CYS A 97 -10.92 16.59 7.44
C CYS A 97 -10.17 17.84 7.86
N THR A 98 -9.60 17.83 9.06
CA THR A 98 -8.88 18.96 9.67
C THR A 98 -7.66 19.42 8.85
N ARG A 99 -6.90 18.51 8.24
CA ARG A 99 -5.74 18.84 7.39
C ARG A 99 -6.11 19.26 5.96
N ILE A 100 -7.24 18.79 5.41
CA ILE A 100 -7.67 19.19 4.05
C ILE A 100 -8.38 20.56 4.08
N TYR A 101 -9.24 20.82 5.07
CA TYR A 101 -9.97 22.09 5.17
C TYR A 101 -9.21 23.22 5.85
N ALA A 102 -8.05 22.97 6.48
CA ALA A 102 -7.18 24.04 6.98
C ALA A 102 -6.40 24.78 5.86
N CYS A 103 -6.47 24.30 4.62
CA CYS A 103 -5.82 24.90 3.44
C CYS A 103 -6.86 25.46 2.43
N LEU A 104 -8.13 25.54 2.82
CA LEU A 104 -9.21 26.25 2.13
C LEU A 104 -9.64 27.44 2.98
#